data_AF-A0A1S3ETA3-F1
#
_entry.id   AF-A0A1S3ETA3-F1
#
_cell.length_a   1.000
_cell.length_b   1.000
_cell.length_c   1.000
_cell.angle_alpha   90.00
_cell.angle_beta   90.00
_cell.angle_gamma   90.00
#
_symmetry.space_group_name_H-M   'P 1'
#
loop_
_entity.id
_entity.type
_entity.pdbx_description
1 polymer ?
#
loop_
_entity_poly.entity_id
_entity_poly.type
_entity_poly.pdbx_seq_one_letter_code
_entity_poly.pdbx_strand_id
1 'polypeptide(L)'
;MLKKLDFPQDEDGSAPALDETPRIRTLEPGMLEKVVKNLVPAHQKGDPFYVPAFLYTYRNFTTTGQVLDLLFKRYGFFHPNCEEDEQVKNTICSFFAMWLDKYPEDFCQSKNLANLNQLMAYVLLHMPCSDLASHVQHLQTQLMESEANEAGTKCEEFLGQEGNCAPLR
;
A
#
# COMPACT_ATOMS: atom_id res chain seq x y z
N MET A 1 -43.80 42.55 -23.73
CA MET A 1 -44.76 41.46 -24.01
C MET A 1 -44.10 40.13 -23.72
N LEU A 2 -44.47 39.52 -22.59
CA LEU A 2 -44.07 38.18 -22.18
C LEU A 2 -44.63 37.14 -23.17
N LYS A 3 -43.79 36.22 -23.64
CA LYS A 3 -44.26 34.90 -24.07
C LYS A 3 -43.90 33.92 -22.97
N LYS A 4 -44.90 33.53 -22.19
CA LYS A 4 -44.88 32.41 -21.26
C LYS A 4 -44.61 31.15 -22.09
N LEU A 5 -43.51 30.46 -21.81
CA LEU A 5 -43.44 29.03 -22.09
C LEU A 5 -44.00 28.34 -20.86
N ASP A 6 -45.14 27.72 -21.06
CA ASP A 6 -45.81 26.87 -20.10
C ASP A 6 -44.97 25.60 -19.93
N PHE A 7 -44.41 25.40 -18.73
CA PHE A 7 -43.80 24.14 -18.32
C PHE A 7 -44.89 23.34 -17.59
N PRO A 8 -45.32 22.18 -18.10
CA PRO A 8 -45.95 21.19 -17.26
C PRO A 8 -44.89 20.47 -16.42
N GLN A 9 -44.89 20.76 -15.12
CA GLN A 9 -44.40 19.83 -14.09
C GLN A 9 -45.53 18.85 -13.77
N ASP A 10 -45.20 17.56 -13.71
CA ASP A 10 -45.35 16.71 -12.52
C ASP A 10 -45.21 15.23 -12.97
N GLU A 11 -44.09 14.60 -12.63
CA GLU A 11 -43.96 13.62 -11.54
C GLU A 11 -44.25 12.19 -12.03
N ASP A 12 -43.19 11.41 -12.30
CA ASP A 12 -43.09 10.05 -11.74
C ASP A 12 -41.64 9.53 -11.84
N GLY A 13 -41.00 9.44 -10.68
CA GLY A 13 -40.51 8.16 -10.19
C GLY A 13 -39.39 7.47 -10.95
N SER A 14 -38.23 7.42 -10.29
CA SER A 14 -37.19 6.42 -10.48
C SER A 14 -36.19 6.69 -11.60
N ALA A 15 -35.32 7.68 -11.37
CA ALA A 15 -33.93 7.54 -11.79
C ALA A 15 -33.39 6.22 -11.22
N PRO A 16 -32.83 5.29 -12.02
CA PRO A 16 -31.96 4.28 -11.45
C PRO A 16 -30.73 5.05 -10.97
N ALA A 17 -30.66 5.26 -9.65
CA ALA A 17 -29.40 5.52 -8.99
C ALA A 17 -28.49 4.35 -9.36
N LEU A 18 -27.63 4.55 -10.36
CA LEU A 18 -26.44 3.74 -10.55
C LEU A 18 -25.49 4.10 -9.40
N ASP A 19 -25.90 3.76 -8.18
CA ASP A 19 -25.04 3.09 -7.23
C ASP A 19 -24.61 1.76 -7.89
N GLU A 20 -23.69 1.88 -8.86
CA GLU A 20 -22.69 0.86 -9.01
C GLU A 20 -21.58 1.27 -8.06
N THR A 21 -21.83 1.10 -6.75
CA THR A 21 -20.77 0.63 -5.87
C THR A 21 -20.00 -0.42 -6.67
N PRO A 22 -18.69 -0.20 -6.95
CA PRO A 22 -17.92 -1.22 -7.61
C PRO A 22 -18.00 -2.41 -6.67
N ARG A 23 -18.83 -3.40 -7.04
CA ARG A 23 -18.94 -4.65 -6.30
C ARG A 23 -17.52 -5.17 -6.32
N ILE A 24 -16.84 -4.97 -5.20
CA ILE A 24 -15.50 -5.48 -4.95
C ILE A 24 -15.67 -6.96 -5.15
N ARG A 25 -15.30 -7.44 -6.34
CA ARG A 25 -15.27 -8.86 -6.66
C ARG A 25 -14.14 -9.36 -5.78
N THR A 26 -14.47 -9.77 -4.57
CA THR A 26 -13.54 -10.45 -3.69
C THR A 26 -12.93 -11.55 -4.53
N LEU A 27 -11.63 -11.45 -4.82
CA LEU A 27 -10.95 -12.53 -5.51
C LEU A 27 -11.09 -13.74 -4.59
N GLU A 28 -11.64 -14.83 -5.12
CA GLU A 28 -11.63 -16.11 -4.41
C GLU A 28 -10.23 -16.35 -3.85
N PRO A 29 -10.07 -16.75 -2.58
CA PRO A 29 -8.75 -16.95 -1.96
C PRO A 29 -7.84 -17.86 -2.80
N GLY A 30 -8.42 -18.88 -3.46
CA GLY A 30 -7.69 -19.77 -4.36
C GLY A 30 -7.22 -19.13 -5.67
N MET A 31 -7.87 -18.06 -6.15
CA MET A 31 -7.39 -17.29 -7.30
C MET A 31 -6.21 -16.41 -6.91
N LEU A 32 -6.25 -15.76 -5.74
CA LEU A 32 -5.13 -14.94 -5.26
C LEU A 32 -3.86 -15.79 -5.08
N GLU A 33 -3.98 -16.95 -4.44
CA GLU A 33 -2.89 -17.91 -4.32
C GLU A 33 -2.28 -18.29 -5.67
N LYS A 34 -3.13 -18.49 -6.68
CA LYS A 34 -2.70 -18.84 -8.04
C LYS A 34 -2.02 -17.66 -8.76
N VAL A 35 -2.49 -16.43 -8.54
CA VAL A 35 -1.86 -15.23 -9.10
C VAL A 35 -0.50 -14.99 -8.46
N VAL A 36 -0.42 -15.03 -7.12
CA VAL A 36 0.87 -14.91 -6.39
C VAL A 36 1.82 -16.06 -6.75
N LYS A 37 1.30 -17.29 -6.95
CA LYS A 37 2.07 -18.42 -7.48
C LYS A 37 2.69 -18.13 -8.83
N ASN A 38 1.94 -17.50 -9.72
CA ASN A 38 2.36 -17.22 -11.09
C ASN A 38 3.16 -15.91 -11.19
N LEU A 39 3.18 -15.09 -10.15
CA LEU A 39 3.91 -13.81 -10.11
C LEU A 39 5.41 -13.99 -10.37
N VAL A 40 6.07 -14.87 -9.60
CA VAL A 40 7.51 -15.11 -9.76
C VAL A 40 7.83 -15.79 -11.09
N PRO A 41 7.15 -16.88 -11.51
CA PRO A 41 7.38 -17.46 -12.83
C PRO A 41 7.12 -16.49 -13.98
N ALA A 42 6.08 -15.65 -13.91
CA ALA A 42 5.80 -14.64 -14.94
C ALA A 42 6.89 -13.57 -14.99
N HIS A 43 7.38 -13.13 -13.82
CA HIS A 43 8.46 -12.16 -13.72
C HIS A 43 9.79 -12.74 -14.22
N GLN A 44 10.11 -14.00 -13.89
CA GLN A 44 11.27 -14.73 -14.43
C GLN A 44 11.19 -14.94 -15.93
N LYS A 45 9.99 -15.19 -16.45
CA LYS A 45 9.73 -15.29 -17.90
C LYS A 45 9.93 -13.94 -18.61
N GLY A 46 10.10 -12.86 -17.86
CA GLY A 46 10.32 -11.52 -18.38
C GLY A 46 9.05 -10.87 -18.90
N ASP A 47 7.88 -11.21 -18.36
CA ASP A 47 6.64 -10.49 -18.67
C ASP A 47 6.68 -9.10 -17.98
N PRO A 48 6.85 -8.01 -18.73
CA PRO A 48 6.99 -6.68 -18.14
C PRO A 48 5.62 -6.10 -17.73
N PHE A 49 4.51 -6.69 -18.14
CA PHE A 49 3.17 -6.18 -17.87
C PHE A 49 2.49 -6.89 -16.71
N TYR A 50 2.82 -8.15 -16.45
CA TYR A 50 2.18 -8.94 -15.40
C TYR A 50 2.33 -8.32 -14.01
N VAL A 51 3.57 -7.97 -13.63
CA VAL A 51 3.86 -7.38 -12.32
C VAL A 51 3.20 -6.01 -12.15
N PRO A 52 3.35 -5.05 -13.08
CA PRO A 52 2.66 -3.76 -12.95
C PRO A 52 1.13 -3.87 -12.97
N ALA A 53 0.56 -4.73 -13.81
CA ALA A 53 -0.89 -4.93 -13.86
C ALA A 53 -1.41 -5.55 -12.56
N PHE A 54 -0.67 -6.49 -11.98
CA PHE A 54 -0.96 -7.03 -10.65
C PHE A 54 -0.91 -5.91 -9.59
N LEU A 55 0.19 -5.15 -9.52
CA LEU A 55 0.36 -4.06 -8.56
C LEU A 55 -0.70 -2.95 -8.71
N TYR A 56 -1.19 -2.69 -9.92
CA TYR A 56 -2.24 -1.72 -10.16
C TYR A 56 -3.61 -2.20 -9.66
N THR A 57 -3.89 -3.51 -9.75
CA THR A 57 -5.23 -4.05 -9.52
C THR A 57 -5.41 -4.74 -8.18
N TYR A 58 -4.33 -5.21 -7.53
CA TYR A 58 -4.44 -6.02 -6.31
C TYR A 58 -5.10 -5.29 -5.14
N ARG A 59 -4.93 -3.97 -5.03
CA ARG A 59 -5.59 -3.14 -4.00
C ARG A 59 -7.12 -3.24 -4.04
N ASN A 60 -7.69 -3.59 -5.20
CA ASN A 60 -9.15 -3.74 -5.34
C ASN A 60 -9.66 -5.05 -4.74
N PHE A 61 -8.81 -6.05 -4.55
CA PHE A 61 -9.26 -7.40 -4.20
C PHE A 61 -8.46 -8.08 -3.07
N THR A 62 -7.35 -7.48 -2.62
CA THR A 62 -6.54 -8.00 -1.52
C THR A 62 -5.76 -6.88 -0.81
N THR A 63 -5.08 -7.21 0.28
CA THR A 63 -4.25 -6.30 1.06
C THR A 63 -2.76 -6.63 0.91
N THR A 64 -1.89 -5.64 1.14
CA THR A 64 -0.43 -5.80 1.12
C THR A 64 0.03 -6.96 2.02
N GLY A 65 -0.52 -7.05 3.23
CA GLY A 65 -0.19 -8.13 4.17
C GLY A 65 -0.54 -9.52 3.65
N GLN A 66 -1.68 -9.69 2.95
CA GLN A 66 -2.08 -10.98 2.39
C GLN A 66 -1.13 -11.43 1.26
N VAL A 67 -0.71 -10.50 0.39
CA VAL A 67 0.26 -10.80 -0.67
C VAL A 67 1.61 -11.17 -0.07
N LEU A 68 2.06 -10.45 0.97
CA LEU A 68 3.29 -10.76 1.69
C LEU A 68 3.23 -12.14 2.35
N ASP A 69 2.16 -12.43 3.09
CA ASP A 69 1.98 -13.72 3.77
C ASP A 69 2.00 -14.88 2.77
N LEU A 70 1.33 -14.73 1.62
CA LEU A 70 1.33 -15.72 0.55
C LEU A 70 2.72 -15.91 -0.08
N LEU A 71 3.46 -14.81 -0.30
CA LEU A 71 4.83 -14.88 -0.80
C LEU A 71 5.73 -15.59 0.21
N PHE A 72 5.69 -15.20 1.49
CA PHE A 72 6.55 -15.79 2.53
C PHE A 72 6.18 -17.23 2.85
N LYS A 73 4.90 -17.58 2.84
CA LYS A 73 4.44 -18.96 3.01
C LYS A 73 4.94 -19.86 1.89
N ARG A 74 5.02 -19.33 0.67
CA ARG A 74 5.50 -20.05 -0.51
C ARG A 74 7.02 -20.12 -0.60
N TYR A 75 7.68 -19.00 -0.30
CA TYR A 75 9.11 -18.78 -0.47
C TYR A 75 9.87 -18.73 0.86
N GLY A 76 9.28 -19.24 1.94
CA GLY A 76 9.92 -19.31 3.26
C GLY A 76 10.88 -20.47 3.42
N PHE A 77 10.93 -21.38 2.45
CA PHE A 77 11.81 -22.54 2.46
C PHE A 77 12.64 -22.58 1.18
N PHE A 78 13.88 -22.10 1.27
CA PHE A 78 14.88 -22.21 0.21
C PHE A 78 15.93 -23.24 0.59
N HIS A 79 16.36 -24.04 -0.38
CA HIS A 79 17.45 -24.97 -0.20
C HIS A 79 18.79 -24.22 -0.30
N PRO A 80 19.72 -24.47 0.65
CA PRO A 80 21.08 -23.95 0.50
C PRO A 80 21.72 -24.55 -0.76
N ASN A 81 22.36 -23.70 -1.57
CA ASN A 81 23.04 -24.05 -2.83
C ASN A 81 22.14 -24.44 -4.03
N CYS A 82 20.86 -24.06 -4.05
CA CYS A 82 20.02 -24.19 -5.23
C CYS A 82 20.08 -22.91 -6.08
N GLU A 83 20.57 -23.00 -7.32
CA GLU A 83 20.66 -21.85 -8.24
C GLU A 83 19.27 -21.32 -8.64
N GLU A 84 18.29 -22.21 -8.78
CA GLU A 84 16.91 -21.84 -9.09
C GLU A 84 16.30 -21.00 -7.95
N ASP A 85 16.62 -21.34 -6.70
CA ASP A 85 16.21 -20.59 -5.52
C ASP A 85 16.87 -19.20 -5.48
N GLU A 86 18.14 -19.08 -5.85
CA GLU A 86 18.82 -17.78 -6.00
C GLU A 86 18.15 -16.90 -7.06
N GLN A 87 17.78 -17.49 -8.21
CA GLN A 87 17.04 -16.75 -9.25
C GLN A 87 15.65 -16.32 -8.75
N VAL A 88 14.96 -17.17 -8.00
CA VAL A 88 13.67 -16.85 -7.39
C VAL A 88 13.81 -15.72 -6.37
N LYS A 89 14.81 -15.79 -5.49
CA LYS A 89 15.14 -14.72 -4.53
C LYS A 89 15.38 -13.39 -5.24
N ASN A 90 16.23 -13.37 -6.26
CA ASN A 90 16.49 -12.16 -7.05
C ASN A 90 15.22 -11.61 -7.71
N THR A 91 14.38 -12.48 -8.25
CA THR A 91 13.09 -12.11 -8.85
C THR A 91 12.15 -11.47 -7.82
N ILE A 92 12.03 -12.08 -6.65
CA ILE A 92 11.22 -11.56 -5.54
C ILE A 92 11.79 -10.22 -5.06
N CYS A 93 13.12 -10.09 -4.99
CA CYS A 93 13.80 -8.87 -4.63
C CYS A 93 13.47 -7.72 -5.60
N SER A 94 13.61 -7.97 -6.91
CA SER A 94 13.25 -7.00 -7.95
C SER A 94 11.76 -6.64 -7.91
N PHE A 95 10.89 -7.63 -7.67
CA PHE A 95 9.46 -7.38 -7.50
C PHE A 95 9.17 -6.44 -6.33
N PHE A 96 9.73 -6.72 -5.13
CA PHE A 96 9.53 -5.86 -3.97
C PHE A 96 10.15 -4.47 -4.16
N ALA A 97 11.32 -4.38 -4.78
CA ALA A 97 11.94 -3.09 -5.10
C ALA A 97 11.04 -2.26 -6.01
N MET A 98 10.45 -2.87 -7.05
CA MET A 98 9.49 -2.21 -7.93
C MET A 98 8.20 -1.82 -7.20
N TRP A 99 7.71 -2.68 -6.31
CA TRP A 99 6.51 -2.39 -5.54
C TRP A 99 6.72 -1.20 -4.60
N LEU A 100 7.82 -1.16 -3.86
CA LEU A 100 8.17 -0.04 -2.98
C LEU A 100 8.41 1.26 -3.75
N ASP A 101 9.02 1.19 -4.93
CA ASP A 101 9.26 2.35 -5.81
C ASP A 101 7.97 2.94 -6.37
N LYS A 102 7.03 2.10 -6.81
CA LYS A 102 5.78 2.56 -7.41
C LYS A 102 4.71 2.93 -6.40
N TYR A 103 4.73 2.27 -5.25
CA TYR A 103 3.65 2.33 -4.29
C TYR A 103 4.16 2.31 -2.83
N PRO A 104 5.01 3.27 -2.43
CA PRO A 104 5.51 3.35 -1.06
C PRO A 104 4.38 3.51 -0.04
N GLU A 105 3.25 4.10 -0.43
CA GLU A 105 2.09 4.32 0.45
C GLU A 105 1.45 3.03 0.99
N ASP A 106 1.64 1.89 0.30
CA ASP A 106 1.15 0.59 0.77
C ASP A 106 1.88 0.11 2.04
N PHE A 107 3.09 0.59 2.25
CA PHE A 107 3.94 0.25 3.38
C PHE A 107 4.05 1.38 4.40
N CYS A 108 3.92 2.63 3.95
CA CYS A 108 4.05 3.83 4.79
C CYS A 108 2.85 4.14 5.70
N GLN A 109 1.73 3.42 5.59
CA GLN A 109 0.63 3.62 6.54
C GLN A 109 0.99 3.00 7.88
N SER A 110 0.70 3.68 9.00
CA SER A 110 0.99 3.23 10.37
C SER A 110 0.48 1.81 10.68
N LYS A 111 -0.66 1.40 10.11
CA LYS A 111 -1.20 0.02 10.18
C LYS A 111 -0.38 -1.04 9.43
N ASN A 112 0.48 -0.63 8.50
CA ASN A 112 1.30 -1.48 7.64
C ASN A 112 2.77 -1.54 8.10
N LEU A 113 3.13 -0.91 9.22
CA LEU A 113 4.47 -1.01 9.82
C LEU A 113 4.81 -2.48 10.13
N ALA A 114 3.84 -3.28 10.58
CA ALA A 114 4.01 -4.72 10.75
C ALA A 114 4.40 -5.44 9.45
N ASN A 115 3.78 -5.08 8.33
CA ASN A 115 4.10 -5.64 7.00
C ASN A 115 5.52 -5.26 6.56
N LEU A 116 5.93 -4.01 6.81
CA LEU A 116 7.27 -3.52 6.50
C LEU A 116 8.34 -4.21 7.36
N ASN A 117 8.07 -4.43 8.64
CA ASN A 117 8.95 -5.19 9.53
C ASN A 117 9.04 -6.67 9.13
N GLN A 118 7.94 -7.29 8.72
CA GLN A 118 7.93 -8.66 8.24
C GLN A 118 8.73 -8.80 6.94
N LEU A 119 8.60 -7.84 6.02
CA LEU A 119 9.43 -7.76 4.81
C LEU A 119 10.91 -7.61 5.16
N MET A 120 11.26 -6.75 6.11
CA MET A 120 12.63 -6.58 6.59
C MET A 120 13.20 -7.90 7.13
N ALA A 121 12.47 -8.58 8.01
CA ALA A 121 12.91 -9.84 8.60
C ALA A 121 13.15 -10.91 7.51
N TYR A 122 12.25 -10.98 6.52
CA TYR A 122 12.40 -11.88 5.38
C TYR A 122 13.64 -11.55 4.53
N VAL A 123 13.85 -10.27 4.21
CA VAL A 123 15.01 -9.82 3.42
C VAL A 123 16.30 -10.07 4.16
N LEU A 124 16.39 -9.79 5.47
CA LEU A 124 17.61 -10.07 6.25
C LEU A 124 17.88 -11.57 6.37
N LEU A 125 16.85 -12.39 6.44
CA LEU A 125 16.97 -13.85 6.53
C LEU A 125 17.46 -14.48 5.23
N HIS A 126 16.97 -14.00 4.08
CA HIS A 126 17.22 -14.65 2.80
C HIS A 126 18.17 -13.88 1.87
N MET A 127 18.26 -12.55 2.00
CA MET A 127 18.92 -11.62 1.07
C MET A 127 19.50 -10.35 1.76
N PRO A 128 20.40 -10.48 2.75
CA PRO A 128 20.80 -9.39 3.64
C PRO A 128 21.57 -8.23 2.98
N CYS A 129 22.11 -8.41 1.77
CA CYS A 129 22.93 -7.40 1.08
C CYS A 129 22.24 -6.77 -0.14
N SER A 130 20.94 -6.99 -0.31
CA SER A 130 20.21 -6.50 -1.48
C SER A 130 19.88 -5.02 -1.38
N ASP A 131 19.80 -4.31 -2.51
CA ASP A 131 19.35 -2.90 -2.57
C ASP A 131 17.96 -2.71 -1.93
N LEU A 132 17.14 -3.76 -1.98
CA LEU A 132 15.87 -3.84 -1.29
C LEU A 132 16.01 -3.64 0.23
N ALA A 133 17.01 -4.25 0.87
CA ALA A 133 17.23 -4.10 2.32
C ALA A 133 17.44 -2.63 2.69
N SER A 134 18.30 -1.94 1.94
CA SER A 134 18.56 -0.50 2.11
C SER A 134 17.30 0.33 1.89
N HIS A 135 16.49 0.00 0.88
CA HIS A 135 15.25 0.71 0.59
C HIS A 135 14.21 0.54 1.71
N VAL A 136 14.01 -0.68 2.20
CA VAL A 136 13.08 -0.95 3.32
C VAL A 136 13.56 -0.27 4.60
N GLN A 137 14.86 -0.25 4.89
CA GLN A 137 15.45 0.45 6.04
C GLN A 137 15.20 1.95 5.93
N HIS A 138 15.46 2.55 4.76
CA HIS A 138 15.22 3.96 4.52
C HIS A 138 13.74 4.34 4.73
N LEU A 139 12.81 3.49 4.29
CA LEU A 139 11.38 3.71 4.48
C LEU A 139 10.97 3.62 5.97
N GLN A 140 11.53 2.69 6.74
CA GLN A 140 11.30 2.60 8.18
C GLN A 140 11.78 3.84 8.92
N THR A 141 12.98 4.34 8.59
CA THR A 141 13.53 5.55 9.20
C THR A 141 12.64 6.76 8.95
N GLN A 142 12.18 6.95 7.70
CA GLN A 142 11.27 8.05 7.37
C GLN A 142 9.97 8.02 8.16
N LEU A 143 9.39 6.82 8.40
CA LEU A 143 8.19 6.68 9.21
C LEU A 143 8.44 7.06 10.67
N MET A 144 9.55 6.58 11.24
CA MET A 144 9.93 6.88 12.63
C MET A 144 10.19 8.37 12.85
N GLU A 145 10.80 9.06 11.87
CA GLU A 145 11.03 10.51 11.91
C GLU A 145 9.72 11.31 11.76
N SER A 146 8.80 10.86 10.91
CA SER A 146 7.48 11.48 10.74
C SER A 146 6.64 11.44 12.03
N GLU A 147 6.68 10.33 12.78
CA GLU A 147 5.96 10.20 14.06
C GLU A 147 6.53 11.11 15.16
N ALA A 148 7.84 11.35 15.16
CA ALA A 148 8.49 12.23 16.13
C ALA A 148 8.15 13.72 15.89
N ASN A 149 7.96 14.11 14.63
CA ASN A 149 7.73 15.52 14.28
C ASN A 149 6.27 15.97 14.53
N GLU A 150 5.29 15.06 14.48
CA GLU A 150 3.89 15.38 14.82
C GLU A 150 3.65 15.55 16.33
N ALA A 151 4.46 14.91 17.17
CA ALA A 151 4.38 15.05 18.62
C ALA A 151 4.88 16.42 19.14
N GLY A 152 5.64 17.17 18.32
CA GLY A 152 6.20 18.48 18.67
C GLY A 152 5.21 19.66 18.57
N THR A 153 4.18 19.55 17.73
CA THR A 153 3.32 20.70 17.38
C THR A 153 2.15 20.93 18.35
N LYS A 154 1.94 20.06 19.35
CA LYS A 154 0.83 20.20 20.31
C LYS A 154 1.19 20.94 21.61
N CYS A 155 2.46 21.29 21.82
CA CYS A 155 2.91 21.92 23.07
C CYS A 155 3.04 23.45 23.02
N GLU A 156 2.89 24.10 21.86
CA GLU A 156 3.14 25.54 21.69
C GLU A 156 1.87 26.42 21.57
N GLU A 157 0.69 25.96 21.99
CA GLU A 157 -0.54 26.80 21.97
C GLU A 157 -1.13 27.16 23.34
N PHE A 158 -0.34 27.15 24.43
CA PHE A 158 -0.84 27.52 25.77
C PHE A 158 -0.03 28.56 26.55
N LEU A 159 0.97 29.21 25.96
CA LEU A 159 1.72 30.29 26.62
C LEU A 159 1.71 31.57 25.77
N GLY A 160 0.57 32.25 25.74
CA GLY A 160 0.42 33.48 24.98
C GLY A 160 -0.79 34.32 25.34
N GLN A 161 -1.18 34.37 26.63
CA GLN A 161 -2.13 35.37 27.09
C GLN A 161 -1.56 36.08 28.32
N GLU A 162 -0.55 36.93 28.08
CA GLU A 162 -0.16 37.94 29.06
C GLU A 162 -1.34 38.90 29.26
N GLY A 163 -1.93 38.80 30.44
CA GLY A 163 -2.97 39.69 30.91
C GLY A 163 -2.45 41.12 30.98
N ASN A 164 -3.06 41.99 30.18
CA ASN A 164 -2.89 43.43 30.23
C ASN A 164 -3.33 43.96 31.60
N CYS A 165 -2.37 44.19 32.50
CA CYS A 165 -2.62 44.85 33.78
C CYS A 165 -2.62 46.37 33.55
N ALA A 166 -3.80 46.95 33.34
CA ALA A 166 -3.99 48.38 33.46
C ALA A 166 -4.11 48.74 34.96
N PRO A 167 -3.31 49.66 35.51
CA PRO A 167 -3.57 50.17 36.84
C PRO A 167 -4.78 51.12 36.77
N LEU A 168 -5.80 50.80 37.57
CA LEU A 168 -6.87 51.71 37.90
C LEU A 168 -6.35 52.78 38.87
N ARG A 169 -6.56 54.04 38.45
CA ARG A 169 -6.72 55.28 39.24
C ARG A 169 -5.50 56.17 39.47
#